data_AF-A0A917Q753-F1
#
_entry.id   AF-A0A917Q753-F1
#
_cell.length_a   1.000
_cell.length_b   1.000
_cell.length_c   1.000
_cell.angle_alpha   90.00
_cell.angle_beta   90.00
_cell.angle_gamma   90.00
#
_symmetry.space_group_name_H-M   'P 1'
#
loop_
_entity.id
_entity.type
_entity.pdbx_description
1 polymer ?
#
loop_
_entity_poly.entity_id
_entity_poly.type
_entity_poly.pdbx_seq_one_letter_code
_entity_poly.pdbx_strand_id
1 'polypeptide(L)'
;MVADVADSGVAADELRQFIERIERLEEEKAGIQSDIKDVFAELKGRGFDAKAVRQILKIRKKDASERQEEEAILELYMQALGMA
;
A
#
# COMPACT_ATOMS: atom_id res chain seq x y z
N MET A 1 -5.42 21.38 -27.64
CA MET A 1 -4.62 20.45 -28.47
C MET A 1 -5.03 18.97 -28.30
N VAL A 2 -6.22 18.64 -27.79
CA VAL A 2 -6.63 17.23 -27.54
C VAL A 2 -7.35 16.59 -28.75
N ALA A 3 -7.66 17.37 -29.79
CA ALA A 3 -8.42 16.90 -30.95
C ALA A 3 -7.58 16.16 -32.01
N ASP A 4 -6.24 16.18 -31.91
CA ASP A 4 -5.32 15.70 -32.95
C ASP A 4 -4.82 14.26 -32.72
N VAL A 5 -4.98 13.72 -31.50
CA VAL A 5 -4.55 12.35 -31.17
C VAL A 5 -5.50 11.31 -31.75
N ALA A 6 -6.76 11.65 -32.00
CA ALA A 6 -7.78 10.71 -32.45
C ALA A 6 -7.72 10.37 -33.96
N ASP A 7 -6.99 11.15 -34.78
CA ASP A 7 -7.05 11.06 -36.25
C ASP A 7 -5.95 10.19 -36.88
N SER A 8 -5.14 9.50 -36.07
CA SER A 8 -4.10 8.60 -36.57
C SER A 8 -4.26 7.20 -35.95
N GLY A 9 -4.42 6.17 -36.78
CA GLY A 9 -4.55 4.77 -36.32
C GLY A 9 -3.39 4.33 -35.39
N VAL A 10 -2.22 4.95 -35.55
CA VAL A 10 -1.05 4.76 -34.68
C VAL A 10 -1.31 5.16 -33.23
N ALA A 11 -2.02 6.27 -32.98
CA ALA A 11 -2.35 6.72 -31.63
C ALA A 11 -3.39 5.81 -30.94
N ALA A 12 -4.32 5.23 -31.71
CA ALA A 12 -5.26 4.24 -31.20
C ALA A 12 -4.56 2.92 -30.82
N ASP A 13 -3.57 2.50 -31.60
CA ASP A 13 -2.79 1.29 -31.32
C ASP A 13 -1.85 1.48 -30.10
N GLU A 14 -1.24 2.66 -29.96
CA GLU A 14 -0.44 3.01 -28.78
C GLU A 14 -1.30 3.04 -27.50
N LEU A 15 -2.49 3.67 -27.55
CA LEU A 15 -3.43 3.67 -26.43
C LEU A 15 -3.86 2.24 -26.04
N ARG A 16 -4.11 1.36 -27.03
CA ARG A 16 -4.46 -0.04 -26.78
C ARG A 16 -3.33 -0.76 -26.02
N GLN A 17 -2.07 -0.58 -26.42
CA GLN A 17 -0.93 -1.17 -25.73
C GLN A 17 -0.80 -0.70 -24.27
N PHE A 18 -1.06 0.59 -24.00
CA PHE A 18 -1.09 1.09 -22.63
C PHE A 18 -2.21 0.46 -21.80
N ILE A 19 -3.42 0.35 -22.36
CA ILE A 19 -4.57 -0.27 -21.70
C ILE A 19 -4.27 -1.73 -21.36
N GLU A 20 -3.85 -2.54 -22.35
CA GLU A 20 -3.53 -3.96 -22.15
C GLU A 20 -2.46 -4.15 -21.07
N ARG A 21 -1.44 -3.28 -21.04
CA ARG A 21 -0.40 -3.31 -20.01
C ARG A 21 -0.95 -2.99 -18.62
N ILE A 22 -1.86 -2.01 -18.50
CA ILE A 22 -2.50 -1.66 -17.24
C ILE A 22 -3.41 -2.79 -16.76
N GLU A 23 -4.21 -3.38 -17.64
CA GLU A 23 -5.12 -4.49 -17.31
C GLU A 23 -4.35 -5.69 -16.74
N ARG A 24 -3.24 -6.06 -17.38
CA ARG A 24 -2.34 -7.10 -16.85
C ARG A 24 -1.79 -6.74 -15.46
N LEU A 25 -1.35 -5.50 -15.26
CA LEU A 25 -0.85 -5.06 -13.95
C LEU A 25 -1.94 -5.04 -12.87
N GLU A 26 -3.18 -4.72 -13.23
CA GLU A 26 -4.32 -4.79 -12.31
C GLU A 26 -4.68 -6.24 -11.96
N GLU A 27 -4.57 -7.18 -12.90
CA GLU A 27 -4.73 -8.62 -12.62
C GLU A 27 -3.64 -9.12 -11.66
N GLU A 28 -2.37 -8.81 -11.93
CA GLU A 28 -1.24 -9.15 -11.05
C GLU A 28 -1.43 -8.57 -9.64
N LYS A 29 -1.84 -7.31 -9.55
CA LYS A 29 -2.16 -6.62 -8.29
C LYS A 29 -3.33 -7.30 -7.57
N ALA A 30 -4.36 -7.75 -8.27
CA ALA A 30 -5.47 -8.47 -7.68
C ALA A 30 -5.02 -9.83 -7.10
N GLY A 31 -4.15 -10.55 -7.80
CA GLY A 31 -3.52 -11.78 -7.30
C GLY A 31 -2.74 -11.54 -6.01
N ILE A 32 -1.84 -10.54 -6.02
CA ILE A 32 -1.05 -10.16 -4.84
C ILE A 32 -1.95 -9.75 -3.66
N GLN A 33 -3.05 -9.04 -3.93
CA GLN A 33 -4.01 -8.67 -2.89
C GLN A 33 -4.73 -9.90 -2.30
N SER A 34 -4.98 -10.93 -3.11
CA SER A 34 -5.53 -12.21 -2.63
C SER A 34 -4.54 -12.90 -1.71
N ASP A 35 -3.28 -13.04 -2.14
CA ASP A 35 -2.23 -13.69 -1.34
C ASP A 35 -2.04 -12.98 0.01
N ILE A 36 -2.05 -11.64 0.02
CA ILE A 36 -1.99 -10.86 1.27
C ILE A 36 -3.18 -11.18 2.18
N LYS A 37 -4.40 -11.32 1.63
CA LYS A 37 -5.59 -11.67 2.42
C LYS A 37 -5.46 -13.07 3.02
N ASP A 38 -4.91 -14.02 2.27
CA ASP A 38 -4.71 -15.39 2.73
C ASP A 38 -3.70 -15.46 3.88
N VAL A 39 -2.60 -14.70 3.80
CA VAL A 39 -1.65 -14.55 4.92
C VAL A 39 -2.33 -13.93 6.15
N PHE A 40 -3.19 -12.92 5.95
CA PHE A 40 -3.98 -12.34 7.04
C PHE A 40 -5.02 -13.32 7.62
N ALA A 41 -5.55 -14.24 6.82
CA ALA A 41 -6.45 -15.29 7.30
C ALA A 41 -5.68 -16.33 8.11
N GLU A 42 -4.51 -16.75 7.63
CA GLU A 42 -3.63 -17.71 8.30
C GLU A 42 -3.19 -17.20 9.68
N LEU A 43 -2.70 -15.95 9.77
CA LEU A 43 -2.27 -15.41 11.06
C LEU A 43 -3.43 -15.29 12.06
N LYS A 44 -4.65 -14.98 11.58
CA LYS A 44 -5.84 -15.00 12.45
C LYS A 44 -6.17 -16.39 12.95
N GLY A 45 -6.08 -17.40 12.07
CA GLY A 45 -6.27 -18.81 12.44
C GLY A 45 -5.25 -19.28 13.48
N ARG A 46 -4.06 -18.68 13.49
CA ARG A 46 -3.00 -18.90 14.50
C ARG A 46 -3.16 -18.05 15.77
N GLY A 47 -4.20 -17.22 15.87
CA GLY A 47 -4.51 -16.41 17.05
C GLY A 47 -3.85 -15.02 17.09
N PHE A 48 -3.21 -14.56 16.02
CA PHE A 48 -2.63 -13.21 15.96
C PHE A 48 -3.68 -12.14 15.67
N ASP A 49 -3.51 -10.95 16.27
CA ASP A 49 -4.38 -9.79 16.00
C ASP A 49 -4.00 -9.12 14.67
N ALA A 50 -4.89 -9.23 13.68
CA ALA A 50 -4.68 -8.67 12.36
C ALA A 50 -4.65 -7.12 12.33
N LYS A 51 -5.27 -6.44 13.30
CA LYS A 51 -5.25 -4.97 13.39
C LYS A 51 -3.88 -4.51 13.90
N ALA A 52 -3.33 -5.17 14.91
CA ALA A 52 -1.98 -4.93 15.40
C ALA A 52 -0.93 -5.16 14.30
N VAL A 53 -1.04 -6.26 13.55
CA VAL A 53 -0.13 -6.53 12.42
C VAL A 53 -0.19 -5.44 11.35
N ARG A 54 -1.39 -4.95 10.99
CA ARG A 54 -1.51 -3.82 10.04
C ARG A 54 -0.84 -2.55 10.56
N GLN A 55 -0.95 -2.28 11.85
CA GLN A 55 -0.28 -1.14 12.47
C GLN A 55 1.24 -1.30 12.42
N ILE A 56 1.76 -2.50 12.71
CA ILE A 56 3.19 -2.81 12.57
C ILE A 56 3.65 -2.60 11.13
N LEU A 57 2.90 -3.08 10.13
CA LEU A 57 3.24 -2.86 8.71
C LEU A 57 3.28 -1.37 8.35
N LYS A 58 2.37 -0.55 8.90
CA LYS A 58 2.37 0.91 8.69
C LYS A 58 3.61 1.57 9.32
N ILE A 59 3.97 1.18 10.55
CA ILE A 59 5.16 1.67 11.24
C ILE A 59 6.43 1.29 10.48
N ARG A 60 6.51 0.05 9.98
CA ARG A 60 7.67 -0.47 9.24
C ARG A 60 7.87 0.17 7.87
N LYS A 61 6.84 0.81 7.30
CA LYS A 61 6.94 1.56 6.05
C LYS A 61 7.58 2.94 6.23
N LYS A 62 7.62 3.48 7.46
CA LYS A 62 8.26 4.75 7.76
C LYS A 62 9.77 4.60 7.81
N ASP A 63 10.48 5.67 7.45
CA ASP A 63 11.93 5.74 7.63
C ASP A 63 12.30 5.54 9.12
N ALA A 64 13.50 5.00 9.36
CA ALA A 64 13.96 4.71 10.71
C ALA A 64 14.13 5.98 11.56
N SER A 65 14.63 7.08 10.99
CA SER A 65 14.79 8.34 11.73
C SER A 65 13.45 8.99 12.02
N GLU A 66 12.55 9.04 11.04
CA GLU A 66 11.17 9.54 11.22
C GLU A 66 10.45 8.79 12.34
N ARG A 67 10.59 7.46 12.38
CA ARG A 67 10.00 6.63 13.44
C ARG A 67 10.57 6.97 14.81
N GLN A 68 11.89 7.13 14.94
CA GLN A 68 12.54 7.44 16.21
C GLN A 68 12.13 8.82 16.73
N GLU A 69 12.04 9.81 15.84
CA GLU A 69 11.57 11.16 16.19
C GLU A 69 10.12 11.14 16.69
N GLU A 70 9.22 10.45 15.97
CA GLU A 70 7.84 10.30 16.40
C GLU A 70 7.70 9.55 17.73
N GLU A 71 8.46 8.46 17.92
CA GLU A 71 8.47 7.68 19.17
C GLU A 71 8.95 8.53 20.35
N ALA A 72 10.02 9.32 20.18
CA ALA A 72 10.54 10.20 21.22
C ALA A 72 9.54 11.29 21.62
N ILE A 73 8.85 11.91 20.65
CA ILE A 73 7.81 12.90 20.92
C ILE A 73 6.62 12.28 21.63
N LEU A 74 6.19 11.10 21.18
CA LEU A 74 5.07 10.38 21.79
C LEU A 74 5.39 10.00 23.23
N GLU A 75 6.58 9.48 23.49
CA GLU A 75 7.04 9.12 24.83
C GLU A 75 7.06 10.34 25.76
N LEU A 76 7.59 11.48 25.30
CA LEU A 76 7.59 12.73 26.05
C LEU A 76 6.15 13.13 26.47
N TYR A 77 5.20 13.04 25.54
CA TYR A 77 3.80 13.37 25.83
C TYR A 77 3.14 12.34 26.76
N MET A 78 3.41 11.05 26.58
CA MET A 78 2.89 10.01 27.48
C MET A 78 3.40 10.19 28.92
N GLN A 79 4.68 10.51 29.09
CA GLN A 79 5.26 10.84 30.40
C GLN A 79 4.58 12.07 31.02
N ALA A 80 4.41 13.14 30.24
CA ALA A 80 3.73 14.36 30.71
C ALA A 80 2.26 14.12 31.12
N LEU A 81 1.60 13.14 30.50
CA LEU A 81 0.23 12.74 30.80
C LEU A 81 0.13 11.66 31.89
N GLY A 82 1.24 11.15 32.43
CA GLY A 82 1.26 10.07 33.42
C GLY A 82 0.79 8.71 32.88
N MET A 83 0.98 8.47 31.58
CA MET A 83 0.59 7.25 30.88
C MET A 83 1.76 6.27 30.67
N ALA A 84 2.93 6.55 31.26
CA ALA A 84 4.16 5.78 31.16
C ALA A 84 4.44 4.98 32.44
#